data_AF-A0A1Y2A415-F1
#
_entry.id   AF-A0A1Y2A415-F1
#
_cell.length_a   1.000
_cell.length_b   1.000
_cell.length_c   1.000
_cell.angle_alpha   90.00
_cell.angle_beta   90.00
_cell.angle_gamma   90.00
#
_symmetry.space_group_name_H-M   'P 1'
#
loop_
_entity.id
_entity.type
_entity.pdbx_description
1 polymer ?
#
loop_
_entity_poly.entity_id
_entity_poly.type
_entity_poly.pdbx_seq_one_letter_code
_entity_poly.pdbx_strand_id
1 'polypeptide(L)'
;MCSGLWCVQILPQRKSTDGLPLFMLMLWSSCGVPFGVYAIVQKFNFALQFQPQCFGLLTLICWGQALHYSHHWRTWTATVATVLVAIGLGLTEMILILTLRKPYYNGVKWPMMMMAIIASVMQAAGLILPYFELAKRKGRVVGIDFTFLTVDYSGAFFSLMALVAQNTFDVLGGTLYLVCMILETGIFISHWIWLWRVRHVRSEAKKAGMSYDDYIAEHPSKKLARNHSSDTIADVEACDTPPASLVSPPEKCQMKPERMGEVTAPITDVEKQSEATTNHTSYIQ
;
A
#
# COMPACT_ATOMS: atom_id res chain seq x y z
N MET A 1 16.43 26.38 1.06
CA MET A 1 17.08 25.05 0.89
C MET A 1 16.31 23.91 1.55
N CYS A 2 14.98 24.02 1.77
CA CYS A 2 14.25 23.05 2.60
C CYS A 2 13.79 21.77 1.86
N SER A 3 13.66 21.80 0.53
CA SER A 3 13.12 20.69 -0.27
C SER A 3 13.96 19.41 -0.22
N GLY A 4 15.26 19.51 0.05
CA GLY A 4 16.16 18.36 0.11
C GLY A 4 15.93 17.46 1.32
N LEU A 5 15.80 18.03 2.53
CA LEU A 5 15.61 17.25 3.76
C LEU A 5 14.26 16.54 3.79
N TRP A 6 13.22 17.14 3.20
CA TRP A 6 11.86 16.58 3.21
C TRP A 6 11.74 15.32 2.34
N CYS A 7 12.27 15.33 1.11
CA CYS A 7 12.24 14.18 0.21
C CYS A 7 13.06 12.98 0.73
N VAL A 8 14.10 13.22 1.53
CA VAL A 8 14.95 12.16 2.12
C VAL A 8 14.21 11.36 3.21
N GLN A 9 13.18 11.91 3.84
CA GLN A 9 12.38 11.20 4.84
C GLN A 9 11.25 10.33 4.24
N ILE A 10 10.89 10.55 2.97
CA ILE A 10 9.77 9.88 2.26
C ILE A 10 10.15 8.47 1.73
N LEU A 11 11.43 8.11 1.74
CA LEU A 11 11.90 6.78 1.30
C LEU A 11 12.18 5.85 2.49
N PRO A 12 11.24 4.97 2.89
CA PRO A 12 11.52 3.92 3.86
C PRO A 12 12.57 2.95 3.30
N GLN A 13 13.74 2.96 3.91
CA GLN A 13 14.87 2.13 3.49
C GLN A 13 14.55 0.62 3.58
N ARG A 14 14.94 -0.10 2.51
CA ARG A 14 15.23 -1.56 2.39
C ARG A 14 14.17 -2.48 1.74
N LYS A 15 14.74 -3.46 1.01
CA LYS A 15 14.18 -4.73 0.48
C LYS A 15 13.21 -4.64 -0.73
N SER A 16 13.83 -4.76 -1.92
CA SER A 16 13.32 -5.41 -3.13
C SER A 16 11.88 -5.11 -3.57
N THR A 17 11.75 -4.06 -4.38
CA THR A 17 10.65 -3.92 -5.35
C THR A 17 11.25 -3.56 -6.71
N ASP A 18 11.42 -4.56 -7.58
CA ASP A 18 12.07 -4.39 -8.87
C ASP A 18 11.27 -3.46 -9.80
N GLY A 19 11.80 -2.24 -10.00
CA GLY A 19 11.31 -1.24 -10.96
C GLY A 19 9.94 -0.60 -10.68
N LEU A 20 8.99 -1.32 -10.08
CA LEU A 20 7.57 -0.93 -10.01
C LEU A 20 7.30 0.49 -9.47
N PRO A 21 7.86 0.93 -8.32
CA PRO A 21 7.65 2.31 -7.83
C PRO A 21 8.32 3.36 -8.72
N LEU A 22 9.40 3.01 -9.42
CA LEU A 22 10.11 3.91 -10.34
C LEU A 22 9.29 4.17 -11.61
N PHE A 23 8.68 3.12 -12.18
CA PHE A 23 7.77 3.27 -13.33
C PHE A 23 6.52 4.08 -12.98
N MET A 24 5.94 3.85 -11.80
CA MET A 24 4.79 4.63 -11.30
C MET A 24 5.09 6.14 -11.23
N LEU A 25 6.21 6.53 -10.60
CA LEU A 25 6.59 7.93 -10.45
C LEU A 25 6.86 8.62 -11.81
N MET A 26 7.46 7.90 -12.76
CA MET A 26 7.67 8.41 -14.12
C MET A 26 6.33 8.59 -14.87
N LEU A 27 5.38 7.66 -14.70
CA LEU A 27 4.06 7.73 -15.34
C LEU A 27 3.22 8.91 -14.81
N TRP A 28 3.25 9.14 -13.48
CA TRP A 28 2.63 10.32 -12.87
C TRP A 28 3.30 11.63 -13.27
N SER A 29 4.63 11.70 -13.30
CA SER A 29 5.32 12.90 -13.80
C SER A 29 4.96 13.19 -15.26
N SER A 30 4.88 12.14 -16.09
CA SER A 30 4.48 12.22 -17.49
C SER A 30 3.01 12.61 -17.68
N CYS A 31 2.10 12.27 -16.76
CA CYS A 31 0.69 12.69 -16.83
C CYS A 31 0.51 14.18 -16.47
N GLY A 32 1.44 14.76 -15.70
CA GLY A 32 1.48 16.20 -15.41
C GLY A 32 1.47 17.07 -16.68
N VAL A 33 2.09 16.60 -17.77
CA VAL A 33 2.12 17.30 -19.07
C VAL A 33 0.71 17.47 -19.66
N PRO A 34 -0.06 16.42 -20.00
CA PRO A 34 -1.40 16.59 -20.54
C PRO A 34 -2.37 17.29 -19.57
N PHE A 35 -2.16 17.18 -18.25
CA PHE A 35 -2.88 17.98 -17.26
C PHE A 35 -2.59 19.48 -17.36
N GLY A 36 -1.31 19.87 -17.39
CA GLY A 36 -0.88 21.27 -17.47
C GLY A 36 -1.38 21.93 -18.76
N VAL A 37 -1.19 21.26 -19.91
CA VAL A 37 -1.75 21.68 -21.22
C VAL A 37 -3.26 21.92 -21.11
N TYR A 38 -3.99 20.99 -20.49
CA TYR A 38 -5.44 21.09 -20.32
C TYR A 38 -5.84 22.30 -19.48
N ALA A 39 -5.29 22.45 -18.28
CA ALA A 39 -5.64 23.55 -17.36
C ALA A 39 -5.25 24.94 -17.92
N ILE A 40 -4.09 25.05 -18.57
CA ILE A 40 -3.57 26.32 -19.11
C ILE A 40 -4.34 26.77 -20.35
N VAL A 41 -4.72 25.86 -21.26
CA VAL A 41 -5.48 26.22 -22.47
C VAL A 41 -6.95 26.46 -22.15
N GLN A 42 -7.55 25.72 -21.21
CA GLN A 42 -8.90 25.98 -20.68
C GLN A 42 -9.01 27.28 -19.87
N LYS A 43 -7.88 27.90 -19.49
CA LYS A 43 -7.79 29.09 -18.63
C LYS A 43 -8.49 28.91 -17.27
N PHE A 44 -8.35 27.73 -16.66
CA PHE A 44 -8.84 27.49 -15.31
C PHE A 44 -8.17 28.41 -14.26
N ASN A 45 -8.80 28.56 -13.09
CA ASN A 45 -8.23 29.26 -11.93
C ASN A 45 -6.75 28.89 -11.67
N PHE A 46 -5.92 29.84 -11.21
CA PHE A 46 -4.47 29.64 -11.05
C PHE A 46 -4.10 28.39 -10.22
N ALA A 47 -4.86 28.08 -9.17
CA ALA A 47 -4.67 26.87 -8.37
C ALA A 47 -4.77 25.56 -9.20
N LEU A 48 -5.71 25.50 -10.15
CA LEU A 48 -5.91 24.36 -11.05
C LEU A 48 -4.78 24.21 -12.08
N GLN A 49 -4.11 25.30 -12.44
CA GLN A 49 -2.90 25.27 -13.28
C GLN A 49 -1.65 24.88 -12.46
N PHE A 50 -1.59 25.26 -11.18
CA PHE A 50 -0.44 25.06 -10.31
C PHE A 50 -0.34 23.65 -9.71
N GLN A 51 -1.48 22.99 -9.42
CA GLN A 51 -1.47 21.63 -8.84
C GLN A 51 -0.75 20.60 -9.73
N PRO A 52 -1.04 20.45 -11.04
CA PRO A 52 -0.38 19.42 -11.86
C PRO A 52 1.12 19.66 -12.01
N GLN A 53 1.54 20.93 -12.03
CA GLN A 53 2.95 21.32 -12.07
C GLN A 53 3.69 20.87 -10.79
N CYS A 54 3.09 21.14 -9.62
CA CYS A 54 3.67 20.69 -8.35
C CYS A 54 3.72 19.16 -8.25
N PHE A 55 2.63 18.48 -8.60
CA PHE A 55 2.56 17.01 -8.59
C PHE A 55 3.59 16.38 -9.56
N GLY A 56 3.65 16.87 -10.80
CA GLY A 56 4.58 16.38 -11.82
C GLY A 56 6.06 16.61 -11.48
N LEU A 57 6.39 17.73 -10.84
CA LEU A 57 7.75 18.02 -10.35
C LEU A 57 8.11 17.23 -9.10
N LEU A 58 7.20 17.09 -8.12
CA LEU A 58 7.46 16.33 -6.89
C LEU A 58 7.63 14.84 -7.19
N THR A 59 6.79 14.25 -8.04
CA THR A 59 6.93 12.86 -8.49
C THR A 59 8.23 12.63 -9.26
N LEU A 60 8.67 13.60 -10.07
CA LEU A 60 9.96 13.54 -10.77
C LEU A 60 11.17 13.65 -9.83
N ILE A 61 11.10 14.51 -8.82
CA ILE A 61 12.15 14.58 -7.78
C ILE A 61 12.23 13.25 -7.02
N CYS A 62 11.08 12.68 -6.63
CA CYS A 62 11.01 11.35 -6.01
C CYS A 62 11.55 10.24 -6.93
N TRP A 63 11.30 10.31 -8.24
CA TRP A 63 11.89 9.40 -9.23
C TRP A 63 13.42 9.51 -9.24
N GLY A 64 13.97 10.72 -9.25
CA GLY A 64 15.41 10.97 -9.17
C GLY A 64 16.06 10.45 -7.88
N GLN A 65 15.38 10.61 -6.73
CA GLN A 65 15.83 10.02 -5.47
C GLN A 65 15.78 8.48 -5.52
N ALA A 66 14.68 7.89 -6.04
CA ALA A 66 14.55 6.45 -6.18
C ALA A 66 15.63 5.85 -7.09
N LEU A 67 16.02 6.54 -8.17
CA LEU A 67 17.10 6.13 -9.07
C LEU A 67 18.47 6.09 -8.36
N HIS A 68 18.76 7.10 -7.52
CA HIS A 68 19.96 7.14 -6.67
C HIS A 68 19.97 6.02 -5.63
N TYR A 69 18.91 5.89 -4.83
CA TYR A 69 18.88 4.96 -3.68
C TYR A 69 18.64 3.50 -4.07
N SER A 70 17.82 3.21 -5.09
CA SER A 70 17.45 1.84 -5.46
C SER A 70 18.33 1.23 -6.55
N HIS A 71 18.99 2.04 -7.38
CA HIS A 71 19.79 1.57 -8.51
C HIS A 71 21.30 1.87 -8.36
N HIS A 72 21.69 2.47 -7.23
CA HIS A 72 23.07 2.90 -6.91
C HIS A 72 23.71 3.83 -7.95
N TRP A 73 22.89 4.59 -8.69
CA TRP A 73 23.39 5.62 -9.60
C TRP A 73 24.12 6.71 -8.81
N ARG A 74 25.27 7.18 -9.32
CA ARG A 74 26.01 8.30 -8.73
C ARG A 74 25.11 9.53 -8.68
N THR A 75 25.08 10.25 -7.55
CA THR A 75 24.11 11.32 -7.27
C THR A 75 24.04 12.36 -8.39
N TRP A 76 25.19 12.79 -8.92
CA TRP A 76 25.27 13.69 -10.07
C TRP A 76 24.54 13.16 -11.30
N THR A 77 24.74 11.89 -11.67
CA THR A 77 24.09 11.26 -12.83
C THR A 77 22.57 11.18 -12.63
N ALA A 78 22.11 10.84 -11.43
CA ALA A 78 20.68 10.80 -11.12
C ALA A 78 20.05 12.21 -11.17
N THR A 79 20.71 13.23 -10.60
CA THR A 79 20.25 14.63 -10.68
C THR A 79 20.22 15.14 -12.12
N VAL A 80 21.27 14.92 -12.92
CA VAL A 80 21.33 15.33 -14.33
C VAL A 80 20.24 14.65 -15.15
N ALA A 81 20.03 13.33 -14.99
CA ALA A 81 18.94 12.62 -15.66
C ALA A 81 17.56 13.20 -15.28
N THR A 82 17.34 13.48 -14.01
CA THR A 82 16.08 14.08 -13.51
C THR A 82 15.85 15.47 -14.10
N VAL A 83 16.87 16.32 -14.18
CA VAL A 83 16.80 17.66 -14.78
C VAL A 83 16.57 17.60 -16.29
N LEU A 84 17.21 16.67 -17.00
CA LEU A 84 16.99 16.46 -18.44
C LEU A 84 15.56 16.00 -18.74
N VAL A 85 15.00 15.09 -17.94
CA VAL A 85 13.58 14.71 -18.05
C VAL A 85 12.66 15.88 -17.72
N ALA A 86 12.95 16.67 -16.69
CA ALA A 86 12.14 17.84 -16.32
C ALA A 86 12.08 18.87 -17.46
N ILE A 87 13.22 19.15 -18.10
CA ILE A 87 13.31 20.01 -19.28
C ILE A 87 12.56 19.38 -20.46
N GLY A 88 12.71 18.08 -20.70
CA GLY A 88 12.00 17.38 -21.77
C GLY A 88 10.47 17.43 -21.63
N LEU A 89 9.95 17.18 -20.43
CA LEU A 89 8.52 17.25 -20.12
C LEU A 89 7.99 18.69 -20.25
N GLY A 90 8.68 19.69 -19.67
CA GLY A 90 8.28 21.09 -19.75
C GLY A 90 8.34 21.68 -21.17
N LEU A 91 9.33 21.29 -21.97
CA LEU A 91 9.39 21.67 -23.39
C LEU A 91 8.26 21.00 -24.19
N THR A 92 7.96 19.73 -23.92
CA THR A 92 6.83 19.02 -24.54
C THR A 92 5.50 19.69 -24.21
N GLU A 93 5.31 20.09 -22.94
CA GLU A 93 4.14 20.82 -22.49
C GLU A 93 4.01 22.19 -23.19
N MET A 94 5.09 22.97 -23.24
CA MET A 94 5.13 24.27 -23.91
C MET A 94 4.76 24.14 -25.41
N ILE A 95 5.33 23.14 -26.10
CA ILE A 95 5.03 22.86 -27.52
C ILE A 95 3.55 22.46 -27.70
N LEU A 96 3.00 21.64 -26.80
CA LEU A 96 1.59 21.25 -26.83
C LEU A 96 0.65 22.43 -26.54
N ILE A 97 0.96 23.29 -25.57
CA ILE A 97 0.20 24.52 -25.27
C ILE A 97 0.17 25.43 -26.51
N LEU A 98 1.33 25.69 -27.14
CA LEU A 98 1.40 26.54 -28.33
C LEU A 98 0.65 25.93 -29.52
N THR A 99 0.80 24.61 -29.74
CA THR A 99 0.13 23.87 -30.81
C THR A 99 -1.39 23.82 -30.64
N LEU A 100 -1.89 23.50 -29.44
CA LEU A 100 -3.32 23.30 -29.17
C LEU A 100 -4.09 24.59 -28.89
N ARG A 101 -3.41 25.67 -28.45
CA ARG A 101 -4.02 27.00 -28.27
C ARG A 101 -4.68 27.53 -29.55
N LYS A 102 -4.07 27.30 -30.73
CA LYS A 102 -4.60 27.76 -32.03
C LYS A 102 -5.93 27.08 -32.41
N PRO A 103 -6.06 25.74 -32.49
CA PRO A 103 -7.34 25.09 -32.77
C PRO A 103 -8.40 25.36 -31.70
N TYR A 104 -8.02 25.49 -30.42
CA TYR A 104 -8.96 25.82 -29.34
C TYR A 104 -9.61 27.21 -29.54
N TYR A 105 -8.83 28.24 -29.87
CA TYR A 105 -9.37 29.57 -30.21
C TYR A 105 -10.20 29.56 -31.50
N ASN A 106 -9.94 28.64 -32.44
CA ASN A 106 -10.79 28.38 -33.60
C ASN A 106 -12.05 27.56 -33.28
N GLY A 107 -12.37 27.33 -32.00
CA GLY A 107 -13.56 26.62 -31.52
C GLY A 107 -13.44 25.09 -31.48
N VAL A 108 -12.30 24.52 -31.88
CA VAL A 108 -12.10 23.06 -31.96
C VAL A 108 -11.73 22.49 -30.59
N LYS A 109 -12.72 22.03 -29.83
CA LYS A 109 -12.57 21.56 -28.44
C LYS A 109 -12.05 20.12 -28.30
N TRP A 110 -12.21 19.26 -29.31
CA TRP A 110 -11.89 17.82 -29.23
C TRP A 110 -10.44 17.50 -28.79
N PRO A 111 -9.39 18.21 -29.25
CA PRO A 111 -8.03 17.99 -28.77
C PRO A 111 -7.89 18.15 -27.25
N MET A 112 -8.57 19.13 -26.65
CA MET A 112 -8.49 19.36 -25.19
C MET A 112 -9.17 18.22 -24.41
N MET A 113 -10.26 17.67 -24.94
CA MET A 113 -10.91 16.49 -24.38
C MET A 113 -10.00 15.26 -24.47
N MET A 114 -9.26 15.08 -25.57
CA MET A 114 -8.26 14.02 -25.70
C MET A 114 -7.13 14.17 -24.66
N MET A 115 -6.62 15.38 -24.42
CA MET A 115 -5.60 15.61 -23.38
C MET A 115 -6.11 15.19 -21.98
N ALA A 116 -7.34 15.58 -21.61
CA ALA A 116 -7.93 15.22 -20.31
C ALA A 116 -8.20 13.70 -20.18
N ILE A 117 -8.61 13.03 -21.27
CA ILE A 117 -8.81 11.57 -21.27
C ILE A 117 -7.46 10.85 -21.11
N ILE A 118 -6.42 11.26 -21.84
CA ILE A 118 -5.07 10.69 -21.73
C ILE A 118 -4.52 10.90 -20.31
N ALA A 119 -4.65 12.11 -19.76
CA ALA A 119 -4.27 12.43 -18.40
C ALA A 119 -4.99 11.55 -17.36
N SER A 120 -6.31 11.36 -17.51
CA SER A 120 -7.12 10.49 -16.66
C SER A 120 -6.64 9.03 -16.69
N VAL A 121 -6.39 8.49 -17.89
CA VAL A 121 -5.95 7.10 -18.08
C VAL A 121 -4.54 6.90 -17.50
N MET A 122 -3.62 7.85 -17.68
CA MET A 122 -2.28 7.78 -17.11
C MET A 122 -2.29 7.89 -15.57
N GLN A 123 -3.11 8.80 -15.00
CA GLN A 123 -3.26 8.94 -13.55
C GLN A 123 -3.85 7.68 -12.91
N ALA A 124 -4.94 7.14 -13.50
CA ALA A 124 -5.56 5.91 -13.06
C ALA A 124 -4.60 4.72 -13.17
N ALA A 125 -3.87 4.58 -14.27
CA ALA A 125 -2.84 3.55 -14.43
C ALA A 125 -1.74 3.65 -13.37
N GLY A 126 -1.28 4.87 -13.05
CA GLY A 126 -0.32 5.12 -11.97
C GLY A 126 -0.84 4.68 -10.59
N LEU A 127 -2.11 4.94 -10.27
CA LEU A 127 -2.75 4.46 -9.03
C LEU A 127 -3.01 2.94 -9.03
N ILE A 128 -3.27 2.34 -10.20
CA ILE A 128 -3.52 0.89 -10.36
C ILE A 128 -2.29 0.05 -9.99
N LEU A 129 -1.07 0.53 -10.22
CA LEU A 129 0.17 -0.20 -9.85
C LEU A 129 0.26 -0.48 -8.33
N PRO A 130 0.13 0.52 -7.43
CA PRO A 130 -0.05 0.30 -6.00
C PRO A 130 -1.21 -0.65 -5.67
N TYR A 131 -2.38 -0.48 -6.31
CA TYR A 131 -3.55 -1.33 -6.06
C TYR A 131 -3.30 -2.82 -6.31
N PHE A 132 -2.52 -3.18 -7.34
CA PHE A 132 -2.12 -4.58 -7.57
C PHE A 132 -1.24 -5.13 -6.45
N GLU A 133 -0.26 -4.36 -5.97
CA GLU A 133 0.57 -4.79 -4.83
C GLU A 133 -0.23 -4.85 -3.52
N LEU A 134 -1.21 -3.95 -3.31
CA LEU A 134 -2.15 -4.03 -2.17
C LEU A 134 -2.98 -5.31 -2.20
N ALA A 135 -3.55 -5.66 -3.36
CA ALA A 135 -4.34 -6.89 -3.53
C ALA A 135 -3.48 -8.13 -3.28
N LYS A 136 -2.31 -8.21 -3.91
CA LYS A 136 -1.32 -9.30 -3.76
C LYS A 136 -0.82 -9.45 -2.32
N ARG A 137 -0.70 -8.35 -1.57
CA ARG A 137 -0.29 -8.32 -0.15
C ARG A 137 -1.47 -8.39 0.84
N LYS A 138 -2.67 -8.79 0.38
CA LYS A 138 -3.90 -8.95 1.19
C LYS A 138 -4.27 -7.70 2.02
N GLY A 139 -4.13 -6.52 1.42
CA GLY A 139 -4.43 -5.22 2.03
C GLY A 139 -3.31 -4.64 2.89
N ARG A 140 -2.18 -5.32 3.08
CA ARG A 140 -1.02 -4.76 3.79
C ARG A 140 -0.35 -3.68 2.93
N VAL A 141 -0.68 -2.42 3.19
CA VAL A 141 -0.03 -1.26 2.57
C VAL A 141 1.45 -1.20 2.98
N VAL A 142 2.33 -1.39 2.00
CA VAL A 142 3.79 -1.23 2.14
C VAL A 142 4.31 -0.57 0.87
N GLY A 143 5.06 0.53 1.01
CA GLY A 143 5.64 1.26 -0.12
C GLY A 143 4.78 2.42 -0.67
N ILE A 144 3.59 2.68 -0.11
CA ILE A 144 2.86 3.93 -0.31
C ILE A 144 3.18 4.86 0.85
N ASP A 145 3.62 6.09 0.57
CA ASP A 145 3.80 7.13 1.58
C ASP A 145 2.44 7.84 1.82
N PHE A 146 1.95 7.79 3.05
CA PHE A 146 0.66 8.40 3.42
C PHE A 146 0.71 9.93 3.46
N THR A 147 1.88 10.53 3.65
CA THR A 147 2.08 11.99 3.54
C THR A 147 1.88 12.43 2.10
N PHE A 148 2.52 11.73 1.15
CA PHE A 148 2.33 11.97 -0.28
C PHE A 148 0.87 11.80 -0.69
N LEU A 149 0.24 10.69 -0.31
CA LEU A 149 -1.17 10.42 -0.62
C LEU A 149 -2.13 11.46 0.00
N THR A 150 -1.84 11.96 1.20
CA THR A 150 -2.64 13.02 1.85
C THR A 150 -2.46 14.38 1.16
N VAL A 151 -1.25 14.67 0.66
CA VAL A 151 -0.99 15.89 -0.12
C VAL A 151 -1.73 15.83 -1.46
N ASP A 152 -1.68 14.69 -2.17
CA ASP A 152 -2.40 14.47 -3.44
C ASP A 152 -3.92 14.67 -3.24
N TYR A 153 -4.48 13.99 -2.23
CA TYR A 153 -5.90 14.10 -1.86
C TYR A 153 -6.30 15.53 -1.50
N SER A 154 -5.47 16.25 -0.75
CA SER A 154 -5.73 17.67 -0.45
C SER A 154 -5.72 18.53 -1.71
N GLY A 155 -4.82 18.25 -2.66
CA GLY A 155 -4.77 18.91 -3.96
C GLY A 155 -6.02 18.64 -4.79
N ALA A 156 -6.42 17.38 -4.92
CA ALA A 156 -7.64 16.98 -5.65
C ALA A 156 -8.90 17.59 -5.03
N PHE A 157 -9.01 17.61 -3.70
CA PHE A 157 -10.10 18.25 -2.98
C PHE A 157 -10.14 19.78 -3.21
N PHE A 158 -9.03 20.49 -2.99
CA PHE A 158 -8.98 21.94 -3.20
C PHE A 158 -9.21 22.34 -4.65
N SER A 159 -8.73 21.55 -5.61
CA SER A 159 -9.00 21.73 -7.04
C SER A 159 -10.48 21.51 -7.39
N LEU A 160 -11.12 20.47 -6.86
CA LEU A 160 -12.56 20.26 -7.03
C LEU A 160 -13.36 21.45 -6.48
N MET A 161 -13.00 21.97 -5.30
CA MET A 161 -13.62 23.18 -4.74
C MET A 161 -13.34 24.44 -5.58
N ALA A 162 -12.11 24.62 -6.07
CA ALA A 162 -11.74 25.73 -6.94
C ALA A 162 -12.41 25.70 -8.32
N LEU A 163 -12.86 24.52 -8.78
CA LEU A 163 -13.63 24.33 -10.00
C LEU A 163 -15.13 24.56 -9.77
N VAL A 164 -15.69 24.12 -8.64
CA VAL A 164 -17.07 24.43 -8.22
C VAL A 164 -17.26 25.93 -7.97
N ALA A 165 -16.23 26.63 -7.47
CA ALA A 165 -16.22 28.09 -7.29
C ALA A 165 -16.04 28.89 -8.60
N GLN A 166 -15.91 28.24 -9.76
CA GLN A 166 -15.71 28.89 -11.05
C GLN A 166 -17.05 29.13 -11.75
N ASN A 167 -17.30 30.34 -12.27
CA ASN A 167 -18.57 30.71 -12.94
C ASN A 167 -18.99 29.79 -14.10
N THR A 168 -18.05 29.06 -14.69
CA THR A 168 -18.31 28.00 -15.67
C THR A 168 -17.75 26.68 -15.14
N PHE A 169 -18.63 25.78 -14.73
CA PHE A 169 -18.26 24.45 -14.25
C PHE A 169 -17.86 23.54 -15.42
N ASP A 170 -16.63 23.05 -15.42
CA ASP A 170 -16.17 22.07 -16.40
C ASP A 170 -16.39 20.64 -15.88
N VAL A 171 -17.35 19.95 -16.48
CA VAL A 171 -17.75 18.60 -16.06
C VAL A 171 -16.62 17.57 -16.26
N LEU A 172 -15.74 17.78 -17.24
CA LEU A 172 -14.67 16.81 -17.57
C LEU A 172 -13.55 16.88 -16.52
N GLY A 173 -13.10 18.09 -16.17
CA GLY A 173 -12.19 18.31 -15.04
C GLY A 173 -12.80 17.89 -13.70
N GLY A 174 -14.09 18.19 -13.47
CA GLY A 174 -14.77 17.82 -12.23
C GLY A 174 -14.91 16.31 -12.04
N THR A 175 -15.28 15.59 -13.11
CA THR A 175 -15.35 14.12 -13.11
C THR A 175 -13.98 13.51 -12.83
N LEU A 176 -12.92 14.06 -13.44
CA LEU A 176 -11.56 13.59 -13.25
C LEU A 176 -11.11 13.71 -11.79
N TYR A 177 -11.24 14.89 -11.17
CA TYR A 177 -10.86 15.07 -9.77
C TYR A 177 -11.68 14.18 -8.83
N LEU A 178 -12.97 13.98 -9.12
CA LEU A 178 -13.83 13.07 -8.37
C LEU A 178 -13.37 11.61 -8.48
N VAL A 179 -12.96 11.15 -9.67
CA VAL A 179 -12.40 9.79 -9.86
C VAL A 179 -11.08 9.61 -9.10
N CYS A 180 -10.20 10.62 -9.11
CA CYS A 180 -8.95 10.60 -8.34
C CYS A 180 -9.23 10.47 -6.83
N MET A 181 -10.09 11.36 -6.29
CA MET A 181 -10.57 11.32 -4.91
C MET A 181 -11.15 9.96 -4.51
N ILE A 182 -11.94 9.30 -5.38
CA ILE A 182 -12.53 7.98 -5.12
C ILE A 182 -11.45 6.89 -5.06
N LEU A 183 -10.49 6.89 -5.99
CA LEU A 183 -9.37 5.93 -6.00
C LEU A 183 -8.48 6.09 -4.76
N GLU A 184 -8.14 7.31 -4.38
CA GLU A 184 -7.33 7.58 -3.19
C GLU A 184 -8.07 7.24 -1.90
N THR A 185 -9.36 7.58 -1.80
CA THR A 185 -10.23 7.17 -0.68
C THR A 185 -10.26 5.65 -0.52
N GLY A 186 -10.29 4.90 -1.62
CA GLY A 186 -10.21 3.44 -1.59
C GLY A 186 -8.88 2.90 -1.05
N ILE A 187 -7.76 3.60 -1.23
CA ILE A 187 -6.46 3.28 -0.62
C ILE A 187 -6.50 3.55 0.89
N PHE A 188 -7.02 4.71 1.32
CA PHE A 188 -7.20 5.04 2.74
C PHE A 188 -8.12 4.03 3.46
N ILE A 189 -9.26 3.71 2.87
CA ILE A 189 -10.20 2.69 3.40
C ILE A 189 -9.51 1.32 3.47
N SER A 190 -8.76 0.91 2.44
CA SER A 190 -7.99 -0.33 2.46
C SER A 190 -6.96 -0.37 3.59
N HIS A 191 -6.29 0.75 3.88
CA HIS A 191 -5.37 0.86 5.01
C HIS A 191 -6.09 0.75 6.36
N TRP A 192 -7.21 1.48 6.54
CA TRP A 192 -7.98 1.42 7.78
C TRP A 192 -8.57 0.03 8.05
N ILE A 193 -9.10 -0.64 7.03
CA ILE A 193 -9.58 -2.04 7.14
C ILE A 193 -8.44 -2.96 7.55
N TRP A 194 -7.24 -2.80 6.97
CA TRP A 194 -6.07 -3.59 7.36
C TRP A 194 -5.63 -3.31 8.80
N LEU A 195 -5.47 -2.04 9.19
CA LEU A 195 -5.13 -1.64 10.57
C LEU A 195 -6.12 -2.18 11.59
N TRP A 196 -7.42 -2.07 11.30
CA TRP A 196 -8.50 -2.55 12.17
C TRP A 196 -8.49 -4.07 12.30
N ARG A 197 -8.30 -4.81 11.20
CA ARG A 197 -8.20 -6.28 11.20
C ARG A 197 -6.92 -6.78 11.90
N VAL A 198 -5.82 -6.04 11.79
CA VAL A 198 -4.50 -6.39 12.36
C VAL A 198 -4.32 -5.91 13.81
N ARG A 199 -5.25 -5.12 14.37
CA ARG A 199 -5.17 -4.54 15.73
C ARG A 199 -4.78 -5.54 16.83
N HIS A 200 -5.29 -6.78 16.75
CA HIS A 200 -5.02 -7.81 17.75
C HIS A 200 -3.58 -8.31 17.64
N VAL A 201 -3.18 -8.78 16.46
CA VAL A 201 -1.82 -9.27 16.15
C VAL A 201 -0.77 -8.19 16.42
N ARG A 202 -1.06 -6.91 16.13
CA ARG A 202 -0.16 -5.78 16.43
C ARG A 202 -0.06 -5.47 17.93
N SER A 203 -1.12 -5.73 18.71
CA SER A 203 -1.09 -5.64 20.17
C SER A 203 -0.22 -6.76 20.77
N GLU A 204 -0.35 -7.97 20.23
CA GLU A 204 0.45 -9.13 20.64
C GLU A 204 1.94 -8.98 20.27
N ALA A 205 2.25 -8.54 19.04
CA ALA A 205 3.61 -8.22 18.62
C ALA A 205 4.25 -7.14 19.52
N LYS A 206 3.51 -6.08 19.89
CA LYS A 206 3.95 -5.07 20.85
C LYS A 206 4.24 -5.65 22.24
N LYS A 207 3.39 -6.55 22.74
CA LYS A 207 3.61 -7.25 24.03
C LYS A 207 4.85 -8.13 24.00
N ALA A 208 5.15 -8.73 22.85
CA ALA A 208 6.34 -9.54 22.63
C ALA A 208 7.60 -8.73 22.23
N GLY A 209 7.53 -7.40 22.19
CA GLY A 209 8.66 -6.53 21.82
C GLY A 209 9.10 -6.57 20.36
N MET A 210 8.37 -7.27 19.48
CA MET A 210 8.78 -7.57 18.11
C MET A 210 8.09 -6.69 17.05
N SER A 211 8.70 -6.59 15.87
CA SER A 211 8.03 -6.04 14.70
C SER A 211 6.85 -6.94 14.27
N TYR A 212 5.87 -6.36 13.57
CA TYR A 212 4.73 -7.11 13.06
C TYR A 212 5.14 -8.20 12.04
N ASP A 213 6.13 -7.91 11.18
CA ASP A 213 6.61 -8.86 10.18
C ASP A 213 7.40 -10.02 10.83
N ASP A 214 8.16 -9.74 11.90
CA ASP A 214 8.91 -10.75 12.67
C ASP A 214 7.94 -11.64 13.48
N TYR A 215 6.96 -11.03 14.15
CA TYR A 215 5.95 -11.76 14.93
C TYR A 215 5.12 -12.72 14.06
N ILE A 216 4.81 -12.35 12.80
CA ILE A 216 4.12 -13.24 11.84
C ILE A 216 5.06 -14.28 11.21
N ALA A 217 6.37 -14.01 11.12
CA ALA A 217 7.33 -15.02 10.68
C ALA A 217 7.45 -16.16 11.72
N GLU A 218 7.45 -15.82 13.01
CA GLU A 218 7.49 -16.78 14.12
C GLU A 218 6.12 -17.45 14.38
N HIS A 219 5.01 -16.71 14.21
CA HIS A 219 3.64 -17.21 14.44
C HIS A 219 2.82 -17.31 13.13
N PRO A 220 3.17 -18.20 12.19
CA PRO A 220 2.51 -18.29 10.88
C PRO A 220 1.02 -18.67 10.96
N SER A 221 0.57 -19.29 12.07
CA SER A 221 -0.84 -19.59 12.34
C SER A 221 -1.70 -18.33 12.58
N LYS A 222 -1.11 -17.21 13.02
CA LYS A 222 -1.80 -15.91 13.20
C LYS A 222 -1.83 -15.05 11.93
N LYS A 223 -1.31 -15.55 10.81
CA LYS A 223 -1.20 -14.84 9.53
C LYS A 223 -2.57 -14.66 8.86
N LEU A 224 -3.31 -13.62 9.26
CA LEU A 224 -4.57 -13.13 8.66
C LEU A 224 -5.43 -14.27 8.09
N ALA A 225 -6.13 -14.96 8.98
CA ALA A 225 -6.89 -16.16 8.70
C ALA A 225 -7.72 -16.05 7.40
N ARG A 226 -7.75 -17.13 6.63
CA ARG A 226 -8.64 -17.26 5.47
C ARG A 226 -10.08 -17.24 5.99
N ASN A 227 -10.80 -16.13 5.78
CA ASN A 227 -12.26 -16.13 5.87
C ASN A 227 -12.81 -17.05 4.78
N HIS A 228 -12.89 -18.34 5.11
CA HIS A 228 -13.72 -19.28 4.39
C HIS A 228 -15.13 -19.14 4.96
N SER A 229 -15.80 -18.04 4.60
CA SER A 229 -17.20 -17.82 4.94
C SER A 229 -18.09 -18.66 4.01
N SER A 230 -18.00 -19.97 4.24
CA SER A 230 -19.06 -20.95 4.01
C SER A 230 -19.17 -21.77 5.30
N ASP A 231 -20.31 -22.42 5.50
CA ASP A 231 -20.49 -23.47 6.50
C ASP A 231 -20.61 -22.99 7.96
N THR A 232 -21.47 -21.99 8.20
CA THR A 232 -22.36 -21.98 9.40
C THR A 232 -23.66 -21.24 9.10
N ILE A 233 -24.57 -21.88 8.37
CA ILE A 233 -26.00 -21.75 8.70
C ILE A 233 -26.24 -22.91 9.66
N ALA A 234 -26.53 -22.60 10.93
CA ALA A 234 -26.94 -23.59 11.91
C ALA A 234 -28.46 -23.68 11.89
N ASP A 235 -28.99 -24.91 11.89
CA ASP A 235 -30.43 -25.14 11.97
C ASP A 235 -31.02 -24.57 13.27
N VAL A 236 -32.03 -23.71 13.14
CA VAL A 236 -32.83 -23.21 14.26
C VAL A 236 -34.30 -23.17 13.87
N GLU A 237 -34.92 -24.34 13.75
CA GLU A 237 -36.27 -24.54 14.28
C GLU A 237 -36.52 -26.02 14.59
N ALA A 238 -36.98 -26.30 15.81
CA ALA A 238 -37.20 -27.66 16.29
C ALA A 238 -38.34 -27.70 17.31
N CYS A 239 -39.58 -27.77 16.81
CA CYS A 239 -40.75 -28.18 17.56
C CYS A 239 -41.86 -28.66 16.60
N ASP A 240 -42.14 -29.97 16.57
CA ASP A 240 -43.43 -30.52 17.03
C ASP A 240 -43.59 -32.03 16.71
N THR A 241 -43.69 -32.81 17.81
CA THR A 241 -44.32 -34.15 18.02
C THR A 241 -44.21 -35.34 17.01
N PRO A 242 -44.14 -36.59 17.52
CA PRO A 242 -44.09 -37.85 16.74
C PRO A 242 -45.53 -38.42 16.48
N PRO A 243 -45.78 -39.65 15.92
CA PRO A 243 -44.86 -40.78 15.63
C PRO A 243 -45.09 -41.58 14.31
N ALA A 244 -44.23 -42.56 14.00
CA ALA A 244 -44.59 -43.97 13.65
C ALA A 244 -43.39 -44.83 13.12
N SER A 245 -43.26 -46.05 13.66
CA SER A 245 -42.69 -47.32 13.12
C SER A 245 -41.94 -47.36 11.76
N LEU A 246 -40.82 -48.10 11.59
CA LEU A 246 -40.79 -49.59 11.52
C LEU A 246 -39.36 -50.22 11.56
N VAL A 247 -39.26 -51.45 12.13
CA VAL A 247 -38.30 -52.57 11.89
C VAL A 247 -36.78 -52.40 12.13
N SER A 248 -36.36 -52.77 13.36
CA SER A 248 -35.47 -53.90 13.77
C SER A 248 -34.04 -54.17 13.20
N PRO A 249 -33.13 -54.81 14.01
CA PRO A 249 -31.68 -54.95 13.75
C PRO A 249 -31.18 -56.38 13.42
N PRO A 250 -29.86 -56.59 13.28
CA PRO A 250 -29.05 -57.36 14.27
C PRO A 250 -27.58 -56.82 14.43
N GLU A 251 -26.66 -57.34 15.26
CA GLU A 251 -26.62 -57.93 16.63
C GLU A 251 -25.11 -58.16 17.01
N LYS A 252 -24.77 -58.37 18.30
CA LYS A 252 -23.47 -58.88 18.86
C LYS A 252 -22.27 -57.88 18.90
N CYS A 253 -21.37 -57.87 19.90
CA CYS A 253 -21.35 -58.55 21.21
C CYS A 253 -20.57 -57.76 22.31
N GLN A 254 -20.49 -58.31 23.53
CA GLN A 254 -20.20 -57.62 24.81
C GLN A 254 -18.71 -57.50 25.23
N MET A 255 -18.41 -56.41 25.97
CA MET A 255 -17.78 -56.27 27.33
C MET A 255 -16.49 -57.09 27.71
N LYS A 256 -15.36 -56.46 28.14
CA LYS A 256 -14.95 -55.93 29.51
C LYS A 256 -14.29 -57.03 30.40
N PRO A 257 -13.49 -56.81 31.50
CA PRO A 257 -12.69 -55.67 32.03
C PRO A 257 -11.17 -55.98 32.32
N GLU A 258 -10.49 -54.97 32.88
CA GLU A 258 -9.24 -54.88 33.69
C GLU A 258 -8.55 -56.11 34.33
N ARG A 259 -7.22 -55.98 34.56
CA ARG A 259 -6.58 -56.27 35.87
C ARG A 259 -5.30 -55.43 36.12
N MET A 260 -5.05 -55.09 37.39
CA MET A 260 -3.89 -54.36 37.92
C MET A 260 -2.79 -55.32 38.46
N GLY A 261 -1.52 -54.91 38.57
CA GLY A 261 -0.45 -55.76 39.14
C GLY A 261 0.92 -55.07 39.28
N GLU A 262 1.67 -55.43 40.32
CA GLU A 262 2.85 -54.71 40.86
C GLU A 262 3.87 -55.73 41.48
N VAL A 263 5.12 -55.41 41.84
CA VAL A 263 5.80 -54.10 41.92
C VAL A 263 6.93 -53.99 40.85
N THR A 264 8.27 -53.99 41.03
CA THR A 264 9.18 -54.03 42.20
C THR A 264 10.57 -53.46 41.80
N ALA A 265 11.34 -52.96 42.77
CA ALA A 265 12.77 -52.57 42.67
C ALA A 265 13.59 -53.41 43.72
N PRO A 266 14.80 -53.07 44.27
CA PRO A 266 15.63 -51.84 44.20
C PRO A 266 17.19 -51.98 44.22
N ILE A 267 17.92 -50.84 44.12
CA ILE A 267 19.36 -50.51 44.44
C ILE A 267 20.52 -51.36 43.82
N THR A 268 21.78 -50.88 43.70
CA THR A 268 22.48 -49.61 44.12
C THR A 268 23.22 -48.96 42.90
N ASP A 269 24.36 -48.22 42.84
CA ASP A 269 25.51 -47.67 43.65
C ASP A 269 25.94 -46.30 42.98
N VAL A 270 26.75 -45.32 43.45
CA VAL A 270 27.96 -45.16 44.33
C VAL A 270 29.30 -45.37 43.56
N GLU A 271 30.36 -44.52 43.56
CA GLU A 271 30.76 -43.32 44.36
C GLU A 271 31.59 -42.22 43.57
N LYS A 272 31.92 -41.09 44.24
CA LYS A 272 32.94 -39.98 44.07
C LYS A 272 33.95 -40.02 42.88
N GLN A 273 34.51 -38.91 42.37
CA GLN A 273 35.12 -37.70 43.01
C GLN A 273 34.82 -36.40 42.20
N SER A 274 34.79 -35.16 42.71
CA SER A 274 35.45 -34.45 43.83
C SER A 274 36.88 -33.96 43.58
N GLU A 275 37.04 -32.67 43.21
CA GLU A 275 37.88 -31.71 43.96
C GLU A 275 37.66 -30.25 43.50
N ALA A 276 37.94 -29.28 44.38
CA ALA A 276 37.75 -27.84 44.11
C ALA A 276 38.73 -26.96 44.93
N THR A 277 39.72 -26.38 44.25
CA THR A 277 40.76 -25.46 44.74
C THR A 277 41.39 -24.75 43.52
N THR A 278 41.97 -23.54 43.55
CA THR A 278 42.03 -22.46 44.57
C THR A 278 42.59 -21.18 43.92
N ASN A 279 42.16 -19.99 44.40
CA ASN A 279 42.75 -18.65 44.16
C ASN A 279 42.76 -18.09 42.72
N HIS A 280 43.08 -16.81 42.44
CA HIS A 280 42.95 -15.47 43.08
C HIS A 280 43.85 -14.50 42.26
N THR A 281 43.64 -13.17 42.27
CA THR A 281 44.56 -12.12 41.70
C THR A 281 44.65 -12.14 40.14
N SER A 282 44.71 -11.03 39.38
CA SER A 282 44.40 -9.60 39.59
C SER A 282 44.39 -8.83 38.24
N TYR A 283 44.14 -7.52 38.29
CA TYR A 283 44.52 -6.40 37.37
C TYR A 283 45.49 -6.73 36.20
N ILE A 284 45.42 -6.07 35.03
CA ILE A 284 45.65 -4.61 34.82
C ILE A 284 45.00 -4.11 33.51
N GLN A 285 44.52 -2.85 33.55
CA GLN A 285 44.25 -1.87 32.47
C GLN A 285 43.85 -2.37 31.07
#